data_AF-A0A4R8QC26-F1
#
_entry.id   AF-A0A4R8QC26-F1
#
_cell.length_a   1.000
_cell.length_b   1.000
_cell.length_c   1.000
_cell.angle_alpha   90.00
_cell.angle_beta   90.00
_cell.angle_gamma   90.00
#
_symmetry.space_group_name_H-M   'P 1'
#
loop_
_entity.id
_entity.type
_entity.pdbx_description
1 polymer ?
#
loop_
_entity_poly.entity_id
_entity_poly.type
_entity_poly.pdbx_seq_one_letter_code
_entity_poly.pdbx_strand_id
1 'polypeptide(L)'
;MAHASKFLITKHNTGLWNVEQSEEAAEKVTELLQLDLKNHHVFLNDDGFHNHTMLTRRKLPQHLLALYGTGASVANIQKAYDHQHPLTRPSKPRHCNVLFELERDWNNTRNYLGKDGYYPDFLSYFQRTVDARGYEWTVNEFLLKQDAAADDLLVRLHAGALPPL
;
A
#
# COMPACT_ATOMS: atom_id res chain seq x y z
N MET A 1 -14.12 -3.96 12.12
CA MET A 1 -12.88 -3.21 12.43
C MET A 1 -11.95 -3.29 11.23
N ALA A 2 -11.14 -2.26 11.00
CA ALA A 2 -10.08 -2.29 10.00
C ALA A 2 -8.97 -3.26 10.45
N HIS A 3 -8.32 -3.93 9.50
CA HIS A 3 -7.17 -4.80 9.71
C HIS A 3 -6.11 -4.48 8.65
N ALA A 4 -4.89 -5.01 8.78
CA ALA A 4 -3.82 -4.71 7.82
C ALA A 4 -4.15 -5.13 6.37
N SER A 5 -5.10 -6.04 6.19
CA SER A 5 -5.59 -6.53 4.89
C SER A 5 -7.02 -6.12 4.54
N LYS A 6 -7.71 -5.38 5.42
CA LYS A 6 -9.13 -5.02 5.26
C LYS A 6 -9.36 -3.55 5.54
N PHE A 7 -9.76 -2.82 4.51
CA PHE A 7 -10.14 -1.41 4.64
C PHE A 7 -11.52 -1.27 5.29
N LEU A 8 -11.70 -0.16 6.02
CA LEU A 8 -12.98 0.28 6.54
C LEU A 8 -12.96 1.81 6.59
N ILE A 9 -13.52 2.45 5.57
CA ILE A 9 -13.75 3.89 5.55
C ILE A 9 -15.19 4.13 5.97
N THR A 10 -15.37 5.00 6.96
CA THR A 10 -16.68 5.49 7.42
C THR A 10 -16.88 6.92 6.91
N LYS A 11 -18.12 7.40 6.87
CA LYS A 11 -18.45 8.80 6.52
C LYS A 11 -17.69 9.89 7.30
N HIS A 12 -17.13 9.53 8.46
CA HIS A 12 -16.37 10.44 9.31
C HIS A 12 -14.88 10.49 8.97
N ASN A 13 -14.38 9.60 8.10
CA ASN A 13 -12.98 9.53 7.70
C ASN A 13 -12.66 10.49 6.55
N THR A 14 -13.10 11.75 6.64
CA THR A 14 -12.95 12.76 5.57
C THR A 14 -11.67 13.58 5.67
N GLY A 15 -10.74 13.14 6.52
CA GLY A 15 -9.40 13.71 6.64
C GLY A 15 -9.41 15.14 7.19
N LEU A 16 -8.44 15.95 6.76
CA LEU A 16 -8.23 17.30 7.31
C LEU A 16 -9.34 18.30 6.97
N TRP A 17 -10.12 18.04 5.91
CA TRP A 17 -11.07 19.00 5.38
C TRP A 17 -12.46 18.87 6.01
N ASN A 18 -12.71 17.77 6.74
CA ASN A 18 -13.96 17.49 7.44
C ASN A 18 -15.21 17.69 6.56
N VAL A 19 -15.09 17.45 5.25
CA VAL A 19 -16.22 17.55 4.31
C VAL A 19 -17.22 16.45 4.65
N GLU A 20 -18.52 16.74 4.63
CA GLU A 20 -19.53 15.71 4.83
C GLU A 20 -19.53 14.73 3.65
N GLN A 21 -19.52 13.44 3.98
CA GLN A 21 -19.62 12.36 3.01
C GLN A 21 -20.80 11.46 3.33
N SER A 22 -21.34 10.83 2.28
CA SER A 22 -22.43 9.88 2.43
C SER A 22 -21.90 8.50 2.82
N GLU A 23 -22.75 7.67 3.42
CA GLU A 23 -22.38 6.30 3.79
C GLU A 23 -22.07 5.49 2.52
N GLU A 24 -22.84 5.71 1.45
CA GLU A 24 -22.67 5.04 0.16
C GLU A 24 -21.32 5.38 -0.49
N ALA A 25 -20.85 6.61 -0.34
CA ALA A 25 -19.52 7.01 -0.82
C ALA A 25 -18.40 6.34 0.00
N ALA A 26 -18.60 6.20 1.32
CA ALA A 26 -17.66 5.52 2.22
C ALA A 26 -17.57 4.01 1.92
N GLU A 27 -18.71 3.36 1.66
CA GLU A 27 -18.79 1.97 1.23
C GLU A 27 -18.12 1.78 -0.13
N LYS A 28 -18.41 2.66 -1.10
CA LYS A 28 -17.82 2.57 -2.43
C LYS A 28 -16.30 2.73 -2.41
N VAL A 29 -15.78 3.72 -1.69
CA VAL A 29 -14.31 3.89 -1.60
C VAL A 29 -13.66 2.70 -0.89
N THR A 30 -14.31 2.14 0.14
CA THR A 30 -13.84 0.93 0.84
C THR A 30 -13.77 -0.26 -0.11
N GLU A 31 -14.81 -0.50 -0.91
CA GLU A 31 -14.88 -1.56 -1.91
C GLU A 31 -13.74 -1.44 -2.94
N LEU A 32 -13.56 -0.25 -3.50
CA LEU A 32 -12.57 -0.02 -4.56
C LEU A 32 -11.13 -0.12 -4.05
N LEU A 33 -10.86 0.34 -2.83
CA LEU A 33 -9.57 0.14 -2.16
C LEU A 33 -9.28 -1.35 -1.93
N GLN A 34 -10.30 -2.12 -1.53
CA GLN A 34 -10.15 -3.56 -1.33
C GLN A 34 -9.89 -4.29 -2.66
N LEU A 35 -10.55 -3.86 -3.74
CA LEU A 35 -10.37 -4.41 -5.08
C LEU A 35 -8.97 -4.12 -5.61
N ASP A 36 -8.48 -2.90 -5.40
CA ASP A 36 -7.12 -2.50 -5.76
C ASP A 36 -6.06 -3.34 -5.04
N LEU A 37 -6.18 -3.48 -3.72
CA LEU A 37 -5.26 -4.30 -2.91
C LEU A 37 -5.21 -5.76 -3.38
N LYS A 38 -6.35 -6.30 -3.84
CA LYS A 38 -6.44 -7.69 -4.30
C LYS A 38 -5.83 -7.89 -5.68
N ASN A 39 -6.12 -6.97 -6.60
CA ASN A 39 -5.93 -7.22 -8.02
C ASN A 39 -4.69 -6.55 -8.61
N HIS A 40 -4.15 -5.52 -7.96
CA HIS A 40 -3.10 -4.70 -8.57
C HIS A 40 -1.77 -4.78 -7.84
N HIS A 41 -0.71 -4.66 -8.62
CA HIS A 41 0.65 -4.49 -8.14
C HIS A 41 0.88 -3.03 -7.79
N VAL A 42 1.69 -2.80 -6.77
CA VAL A 42 2.16 -1.46 -6.39
C VAL A 42 3.09 -0.80 -7.43
N PHE A 43 3.73 -1.57 -8.33
CA PHE A 43 4.71 -1.05 -9.29
C PHE A 43 4.00 -0.62 -10.57
N LEU A 44 4.49 0.46 -11.20
CA LEU A 44 3.95 0.95 -12.46
C LEU A 44 4.35 0.06 -13.65
N ASN A 45 5.61 -0.36 -13.67
CA ASN A 45 6.22 -1.12 -14.76
C ASN A 45 7.23 -2.14 -14.20
N ASP A 46 7.84 -2.92 -15.10
CA ASP A 46 8.84 -3.93 -14.73
C ASP A 46 10.21 -3.30 -14.36
N ASP A 47 10.43 -2.02 -14.66
CA ASP A 47 11.67 -1.29 -14.33
C ASP A 47 11.73 -0.81 -12.86
N GLY A 48 10.77 -1.21 -12.03
CA GLY A 48 10.80 -0.92 -10.60
C GLY A 48 10.36 0.51 -10.22
N PHE A 49 9.72 1.26 -11.13
CA PHE A 49 9.27 2.60 -10.79
C PHE A 49 8.08 2.58 -9.79
N HIS A 50 8.33 3.21 -8.65
CA HIS A 50 7.37 3.53 -7.59
C HIS A 50 7.45 5.03 -7.26
N ASN A 51 6.69 5.87 -7.95
CA ASN A 51 6.76 7.30 -7.65
C ASN A 51 5.84 7.68 -6.50
N HIS A 52 6.40 8.33 -5.48
CA HIS A 52 5.67 9.02 -4.41
C HIS A 52 5.15 10.40 -4.84
N THR A 53 5.54 10.88 -6.02
CA THR A 53 5.25 12.23 -6.50
C THR A 53 4.09 12.27 -7.50
N MET A 54 3.29 13.31 -7.33
CA MET A 54 1.96 13.59 -7.89
C MET A 54 1.93 13.85 -9.42
N LEU A 55 2.95 13.48 -10.18
CA LEU A 55 3.05 13.81 -11.60
C LEU A 55 2.91 12.57 -12.48
N THR A 56 1.69 12.43 -12.99
CA THR A 56 1.25 11.77 -14.24
C THR A 56 0.88 10.30 -14.29
N ARG A 57 1.17 9.42 -13.32
CA ARG A 57 0.56 8.07 -13.27
C ARG A 57 0.29 7.64 -11.83
N ARG A 58 -1.00 7.62 -11.48
CA ARG A 58 -1.53 7.75 -10.12
C ARG A 58 -1.37 6.49 -9.29
N LYS A 59 -0.97 6.67 -8.02
CA LYS A 59 -1.30 5.71 -6.97
C LYS A 59 -2.83 5.78 -6.74
N LEU A 60 -3.55 4.76 -7.22
CA LEU A 60 -5.02 4.69 -7.22
C LEU A 60 -5.62 4.90 -5.81
N PRO A 61 -5.07 4.33 -4.72
CA PRO A 61 -5.57 4.57 -3.37
C PRO A 61 -5.59 6.04 -2.94
N GLN A 62 -4.48 6.77 -3.16
CA GLN A 62 -4.37 8.19 -2.81
C GLN A 62 -5.38 9.02 -3.60
N HIS A 63 -5.59 8.68 -4.88
CA HIS A 63 -6.55 9.39 -5.71
C HIS A 63 -7.99 9.19 -5.20
N LEU A 64 -8.37 7.95 -4.88
CA LEU A 64 -9.69 7.63 -4.35
C LEU A 64 -9.93 8.30 -2.99
N LEU A 65 -8.95 8.25 -2.09
CA LEU A 65 -9.02 8.90 -0.79
C LEU A 65 -9.09 10.43 -0.89
N ALA A 66 -8.36 11.03 -1.83
CA ALA A 66 -8.44 12.47 -2.08
C ALA A 66 -9.82 12.88 -2.63
N LEU A 67 -10.37 12.14 -3.60
CA LEU A 67 -11.73 12.38 -4.08
C LEU A 67 -12.76 12.25 -2.96
N TYR A 68 -12.66 11.18 -2.17
CA TYR A 68 -13.54 10.96 -1.03
C TYR A 68 -13.46 12.11 -0.01
N GLY A 69 -12.25 12.47 0.44
CA GLY A 69 -12.04 13.55 1.42
C GLY A 69 -12.42 14.94 0.93
N THR A 70 -12.55 15.14 -0.40
CA THR A 70 -12.98 16.41 -1.01
C THR A 70 -14.46 16.47 -1.35
N GLY A 71 -15.24 15.46 -0.96
CA GLY A 71 -16.69 15.50 -1.16
C GLY A 71 -17.19 14.87 -2.47
N ALA A 72 -16.36 14.09 -3.18
CA ALA A 72 -16.75 13.52 -4.48
C ALA A 72 -17.96 12.58 -4.36
N SER A 73 -18.80 12.55 -5.40
CA SER A 73 -19.93 11.61 -5.49
C SER A 73 -19.45 10.19 -5.79
N VAL A 74 -20.28 9.19 -5.44
CA VAL A 74 -20.07 7.77 -5.80
C VAL A 74 -19.71 7.59 -7.28
N ALA A 75 -20.40 8.31 -8.17
CA ALA A 75 -20.15 8.25 -9.61
C ALA A 75 -18.75 8.78 -9.99
N ASN A 76 -18.30 9.86 -9.35
CA ASN A 76 -16.96 10.41 -9.59
C ASN A 76 -15.86 9.48 -9.05
N ILE A 77 -16.07 8.86 -7.89
CA ILE A 77 -15.15 7.89 -7.30
C ILE A 77 -15.04 6.66 -8.21
N GLN A 78 -16.16 6.09 -8.66
CA GLN A 78 -16.16 4.93 -9.58
C GLN A 78 -15.47 5.27 -10.90
N LYS A 79 -15.82 6.40 -11.52
CA LYS A 79 -15.20 6.85 -12.77
C LYS A 79 -13.68 6.99 -12.65
N ALA A 80 -13.18 7.45 -11.50
CA ALA A 80 -11.75 7.57 -11.27
C ALA A 80 -11.04 6.22 -11.18
N TYR A 81 -11.71 5.21 -10.63
CA TYR A 81 -11.24 3.82 -10.60
C TYR A 81 -11.24 3.21 -12.00
N ASP A 82 -12.35 3.30 -12.73
CA ASP A 82 -12.53 2.75 -14.08
C ASP A 82 -11.47 3.25 -15.07
N HIS A 83 -11.05 4.51 -14.92
CA HIS A 83 -10.02 5.10 -15.77
C HIS A 83 -8.59 4.64 -15.41
N GLN A 84 -8.35 4.18 -14.17
CA GLN A 84 -7.00 3.93 -13.66
C GLN A 84 -6.66 2.45 -13.55
N HIS A 85 -7.61 1.60 -13.15
CA HIS A 85 -7.35 0.17 -12.95
C HIS A 85 -6.84 -0.57 -14.21
N PRO A 86 -7.21 -0.20 -15.46
CA PRO A 86 -6.66 -0.89 -16.64
C PRO A 86 -5.18 -0.60 -16.86
N LEU A 87 -4.65 0.46 -16.23
CA LEU A 87 -3.28 0.92 -16.37
C LEU A 87 -2.37 0.37 -15.27
N THR A 88 -2.92 -0.31 -14.27
CA THR A 88 -2.17 -0.90 -13.16
C THR A 88 -1.77 -2.34 -13.49
N ARG A 89 -0.55 -2.73 -13.09
CA ARG A 89 -0.07 -4.11 -13.25
C ARG A 89 -0.91 -5.07 -12.40
N PRO A 90 -1.12 -6.32 -12.81
CA PRO A 90 -1.80 -7.31 -11.99
C PRO A 90 -0.94 -7.72 -10.79
N SER A 91 -1.59 -8.07 -9.69
CA SER A 91 -0.94 -8.64 -8.50
C SER A 91 -0.27 -9.97 -8.82
N LYS A 92 0.85 -10.25 -8.14
CA LYS A 92 1.62 -11.50 -8.28
C LYS A 92 1.26 -12.50 -7.18
N PRO A 93 1.33 -13.82 -7.44
CA PRO A 93 1.12 -14.81 -6.40
C PRO A 93 2.23 -14.74 -5.34
N ARG A 94 1.90 -15.16 -4.13
CA ARG A 94 2.86 -15.30 -3.02
C ARG A 94 3.69 -16.57 -3.15
N HIS A 95 4.88 -16.54 -2.58
CA HIS A 95 5.79 -17.67 -2.47
C HIS A 95 5.74 -18.23 -1.04
N CYS A 96 5.21 -19.44 -0.88
CA CYS A 96 4.98 -20.04 0.45
C CYS A 96 6.25 -20.16 1.31
N ASN A 97 7.41 -20.41 0.69
CA ASN A 97 8.69 -20.55 1.38
C ASN A 97 9.29 -19.21 1.82
N VAL A 98 9.13 -18.15 1.02
CA VAL A 98 9.73 -16.84 1.30
C VAL A 98 9.15 -16.26 2.58
N LEU A 99 7.83 -16.32 2.74
CA LEU A 99 7.18 -15.82 3.96
C LEU A 99 7.71 -16.52 5.23
N PHE A 100 7.90 -17.85 5.17
CA PHE A 100 8.49 -18.61 6.28
C PHE A 100 9.94 -18.20 6.57
N GLU A 101 10.74 -17.96 5.53
CA GLU A 101 12.12 -17.48 5.70
C GLU A 101 12.19 -16.09 6.34
N LEU A 102 11.29 -15.18 5.94
CA LEU A 102 11.17 -13.84 6.52
C LEU A 102 10.74 -13.88 8.01
N GLU A 103 9.82 -14.78 8.36
CA GLU A 103 9.36 -14.97 9.74
C GLU A 103 10.43 -15.61 10.64
N ARG A 104 11.31 -16.45 10.08
CA ARG A 104 12.38 -17.13 10.83
C ARG A 104 13.55 -16.22 11.17
N ASP A 105 14.04 -15.44 10.21
CA ASP A 105 15.15 -14.51 10.41
C ASP A 105 15.07 -13.36 9.40
N TRP A 106 15.01 -12.12 9.92
CA TRP A 106 14.99 -10.91 9.11
C TRP A 106 16.22 -10.77 8.19
N ASN A 107 17.35 -11.38 8.51
CA ASN A 107 18.52 -11.37 7.63
C ASN A 107 18.27 -12.05 6.27
N ASN A 108 17.28 -12.95 6.18
CA ASN A 108 16.91 -13.61 4.91
C ASN A 108 16.32 -12.62 3.90
N THR A 109 15.86 -11.45 4.35
CA THR A 109 15.33 -10.38 3.47
C THR A 109 16.32 -9.94 2.41
N ARG A 110 17.64 -10.00 2.67
CA ARG A 110 18.69 -9.62 1.72
C ARG A 110 18.63 -10.39 0.40
N ASN A 111 18.07 -11.60 0.42
CA ASN A 111 17.91 -12.42 -0.78
C ASN A 111 16.73 -11.96 -1.67
N TYR A 112 15.80 -11.17 -1.11
CA TYR A 112 14.50 -10.86 -1.72
C TYR A 112 14.22 -9.36 -1.84
N LEU A 113 14.86 -8.51 -1.04
CA LEU A 113 14.69 -7.06 -1.05
C LEU A 113 15.05 -6.49 -2.43
N GLY A 114 14.26 -5.50 -2.87
CA GLY A 114 14.43 -4.83 -4.16
C GLY A 114 13.98 -5.63 -5.38
N LYS A 115 13.54 -6.88 -5.21
CA LYS A 115 13.05 -7.72 -6.31
C LYS A 115 11.53 -7.68 -6.37
N ASP A 116 10.98 -7.15 -7.46
CA ASP A 116 9.55 -6.87 -7.62
C ASP A 116 8.66 -8.11 -7.40
N GLY A 117 9.13 -9.30 -7.81
CA GLY A 117 8.44 -10.57 -7.68
C GLY A 117 8.12 -10.98 -6.25
N TYR A 118 8.90 -10.51 -5.26
CA TYR A 118 8.71 -10.88 -3.85
C TYR A 118 7.90 -9.85 -3.07
N TYR A 119 7.45 -8.76 -3.70
CA TYR A 119 6.61 -7.77 -3.03
C TYR A 119 5.38 -8.37 -2.31
N PRO A 120 4.61 -9.32 -2.91
CA PRO A 120 3.47 -9.92 -2.22
C PRO A 120 3.84 -10.64 -0.91
N ASP A 121 5.06 -11.17 -0.81
CA ASP A 121 5.56 -11.87 0.38
C ASP A 121 5.88 -10.87 1.49
N PHE A 122 6.56 -9.76 1.16
CA PHE A 122 6.78 -8.66 2.10
C PHE A 122 5.48 -8.02 2.55
N LEU A 123 4.53 -7.78 1.64
CA LEU A 123 3.20 -7.27 2.00
C LEU A 123 2.51 -8.20 2.98
N SER A 124 2.50 -9.51 2.71
CA SER A 124 1.91 -10.51 3.61
C SER A 124 2.62 -10.57 4.97
N TYR A 125 3.95 -10.46 4.98
CA TYR A 125 4.73 -10.41 6.22
C TYR A 125 4.33 -9.22 7.08
N PHE A 126 4.36 -8.00 6.51
CA PHE A 126 4.02 -6.79 7.26
C PHE A 126 2.55 -6.76 7.68
N GLN A 127 1.63 -7.28 6.87
CA GLN A 127 0.22 -7.41 7.27
C GLN A 127 0.07 -8.27 8.52
N ARG A 128 0.74 -9.44 8.57
CA ARG A 128 0.74 -10.32 9.75
C ARG A 128 1.38 -9.65 10.96
N THR A 129 2.49 -8.94 10.75
CA THR A 129 3.20 -8.23 11.83
C THR A 129 2.33 -7.12 12.42
N VAL A 130 1.65 -6.34 11.58
CA VAL A 130 0.72 -5.29 12.02
C VAL A 130 -0.48 -5.89 12.73
N ASP A 131 -1.07 -6.98 12.22
CA ASP A 131 -2.19 -7.64 12.88
C ASP A 131 -1.79 -8.24 14.25
N ALA A 132 -0.54 -8.68 14.40
CA ALA A 132 -0.04 -9.29 15.64
C ALA A 132 0.46 -8.27 16.68
N ARG A 133 1.08 -7.17 16.26
CA ARG A 133 1.81 -6.24 17.15
C ARG A 133 1.38 -4.77 17.02
N GLY A 134 0.53 -4.45 16.06
CA GLY A 134 0.10 -3.09 15.75
C GLY A 134 1.04 -2.34 14.81
N TYR A 135 0.50 -1.31 14.16
CA TYR A 135 1.25 -0.52 13.17
C TYR A 135 2.38 0.29 13.81
N GLU A 136 2.17 0.84 15.01
CA GLU A 136 3.15 1.66 15.72
C GLU A 136 4.40 0.85 16.06
N TRP A 137 4.21 -0.35 16.62
CA TRP A 137 5.32 -1.25 16.90
C TRP A 137 6.05 -1.64 15.62
N THR A 138 5.31 -1.95 14.54
CA THR A 138 5.90 -2.36 13.26
C THR A 138 6.75 -1.23 12.65
N VAL A 139 6.26 0.00 12.64
CA VAL A 139 7.02 1.17 12.15
C VAL A 139 8.25 1.40 13.02
N ASN A 140 8.12 1.34 14.35
CA ASN A 140 9.25 1.52 15.24
C ASN A 140 10.32 0.45 15.04
N GLU A 141 9.94 -0.84 14.93
CA GLU A 141 10.88 -1.94 14.77
C GLU A 141 11.62 -1.90 13.42
N PHE A 142 10.89 -1.66 12.32
CA PHE A 142 11.43 -1.84 10.97
C PHE A 142 11.89 -0.55 10.29
N LEU A 143 11.53 0.62 10.80
CA LEU A 143 11.91 1.91 10.19
C LEU A 143 12.61 2.86 11.16
N LEU A 144 12.33 2.80 12.46
CA LEU A 144 12.81 3.80 13.44
C LEU A 144 13.69 3.23 14.55
N LYS A 145 14.09 1.95 14.46
CA LYS A 145 14.91 1.27 15.47
C LYS A 145 16.36 1.76 15.52
N GLN A 146 16.79 2.50 14.50
CA GLN A 146 18.15 3.06 14.39
C GLN A 146 19.23 1.96 14.36
N ASP A 147 18.93 0.84 13.70
CA ASP A 147 19.92 -0.16 13.33
C ASP A 147 20.11 -0.19 11.80
N ALA A 148 21.16 -0.85 11.34
CA ALA A 148 21.50 -0.87 9.91
C ALA A 148 20.38 -1.45 9.03
N ALA A 149 19.52 -2.33 9.56
CA ALA A 149 18.41 -2.91 8.81
C ALA A 149 17.22 -1.95 8.72
N ALA A 150 16.90 -1.26 9.81
CA ALA A 150 15.87 -0.23 9.85
C ALA A 150 16.26 0.98 8.97
N ASP A 151 17.53 1.39 9.01
CA ASP A 151 18.05 2.48 8.18
C ASP A 151 17.99 2.14 6.68
N ASP A 152 18.34 0.91 6.28
CA ASP A 152 18.21 0.45 4.89
C ASP A 152 16.75 0.51 4.41
N LEU A 153 15.81 0.02 5.22
CA LEU A 153 14.38 0.12 4.89
C LEU A 153 13.87 1.57 4.85
N LEU A 154 14.33 2.43 5.76
CA LEU A 154 13.94 3.83 5.82
C LEU A 154 14.42 4.60 4.58
N VAL A 155 15.63 4.34 4.11
CA VAL A 155 16.15 4.90 2.86
C VAL A 155 15.32 4.42 1.67
N ARG A 156 15.03 3.11 1.59
CA ARG A 156 14.21 2.53 0.51
C ARG A 156 12.80 3.10 0.47
N LEU A 157 12.19 3.41 1.63
CA LEU A 157 10.88 4.05 1.72
C LEU A 157 10.86 5.44 1.03
N HIS A 158 11.98 6.16 1.05
CA HIS A 158 12.09 7.51 0.50
C HIS A 158 12.71 7.57 -0.91
N ALA A 159 13.32 6.48 -1.39
CA ALA A 159 14.01 6.40 -2.69
C ALA A 159 13.04 6.21 -3.89
N GLY A 160 11.99 7.04 -3.98
CA GLY A 160 10.89 6.91 -4.95
C GLY A 160 11.13 7.47 -6.36
N ALA A 161 12.36 7.45 -6.86
CA ALA A 161 12.67 7.79 -8.28
C ALA A 161 13.91 7.07 -8.80
N LEU A 162 14.83 6.70 -7.91
CA LEU A 162 16.05 5.94 -8.13
C LEU A 162 16.64 5.63 -6.75
N PRO A 163 16.94 4.36 -6.44
CA PRO A 163 18.11 4.04 -5.66
C PRO A 163 19.09 3.27 -6.56
N PRO A 164 20.22 3.87 -7.00
CA PRO A 164 21.37 3.07 -7.39
C PRO A 164 22.07 2.58 -6.12
N LEU A 165 22.51 1.31 -6.18
CA LEU A 165 23.39 0.57 -5.27
C LEU A 165 22.69 -0.26 -4.19
#